data_AF-A0A6B2CQC7-F1
#
_entry.id   AF-A0A6B2CQC7-F1
#
_cell.length_a   1.000
_cell.length_b   1.000
_cell.length_c   1.000
_cell.angle_alpha   90.00
_cell.angle_beta   90.00
_cell.angle_gamma   90.00
#
_symmetry.space_group_name_H-M   'P 1'
#
loop_
_entity.id
_entity.type
_entity.pdbx_description
1 polymer ?
#
loop_
_entity_poly.entity_id
_entity_poly.type
_entity_poly.pdbx_seq_one_letter_code
_entity_poly.pdbx_strand_id
1 'polypeptide(L)' 'MVRLGPFDVSILAADSMGVRSLATVAEACGVRLGIDLGASLAPRRYGLPPHELELKALERALERAAEEVQASDAI' A
#
# COMPACT_ATOMS: atom_id res chain seq x y z
N MET A 1 -4.20 -9.81 6.91
CA MET A 1 -2.87 -10.04 7.52
C MET A 1 -2.46 -11.47 7.32
N VAL A 2 -1.16 -11.69 7.10
CA VAL A 2 -0.49 -12.98 7.11
C VAL A 2 0.42 -12.99 8.33
N ARG A 3 0.31 -14.04 9.15
CA ARG A 3 1.17 -14.25 10.33
C ARG A 3 2.54 -14.77 9.88
N LEU A 4 3.61 -14.05 10.20
CA LEU A 4 5.00 -14.42 9.93
C LEU A 4 5.77 -14.49 11.25
N GLY A 5 5.79 -15.67 11.88
CA GLY A 5 6.41 -15.85 13.19
C GLY A 5 5.73 -15.00 14.27
N PRO A 6 6.46 -14.08 14.94
CA PRO A 6 5.87 -13.17 15.93
C PRO A 6 5.13 -11.98 15.32
N PHE A 7 5.19 -11.79 13.99
CA PHE A 7 4.69 -10.61 13.29
C PHE A 7 3.38 -10.89 12.55
N ASP A 8 2.52 -9.87 12.43
CA ASP A 8 1.38 -9.87 11.51
C ASP A 8 1.59 -8.83 10.42
N VAL A 9 1.57 -9.26 9.16
CA VAL A 9 1.92 -8.39 8.01
C VAL A 9 0.74 -8.27 7.05
N SER A 10 0.47 -7.06 6.57
CA SER A 10 -0.59 -6.77 5.60
C SER A 10 -0.04 -5.95 4.45
N ILE A 11 -0.13 -6.48 3.23
CA ILE A 11 0.18 -5.72 2.02
C ILE A 11 -1.07 -4.93 1.64
N LEU A 12 -0.96 -3.60 1.70
CA LEU A 12 -2.02 -2.68 1.34
C LEU A 12 -2.02 -2.39 -0.16
N ALA A 13 -0.83 -2.22 -0.73
CA ALA A 13 -0.64 -1.93 -2.14
C ALA A 13 0.63 -2.63 -2.64
N ALA A 14 0.59 -3.13 -3.87
CA ALA A 14 1.73 -3.76 -4.55
C ALA A 14 1.51 -3.68 -6.06
N ASP A 15 2.56 -3.94 -6.85
CA ASP A 15 2.50 -3.93 -8.31
C ASP A 15 1.39 -4.83 -8.88
N SER A 16 1.20 -6.01 -8.28
CA SER A 16 0.17 -6.98 -8.67
C SER A 16 -1.25 -6.53 -8.32
N MET A 17 -1.41 -5.47 -7.53
CA MET A 17 -2.70 -4.90 -7.12
C MET A 17 -3.14 -3.72 -8.00
N GLY A 18 -2.43 -3.46 -9.09
CA GLY A 18 -2.79 -2.41 -10.06
C GLY A 18 -2.19 -1.04 -9.79
N VAL A 19 -1.25 -0.94 -8.85
CA VAL A 19 -0.39 0.24 -8.65
C VAL A 19 1.06 -0.06 -9.05
N ARG A 20 1.99 0.88 -8.84
CA ARG A 20 3.44 0.73 -9.13
C ARG A 20 4.28 1.15 -7.93
N SER A 21 3.93 0.61 -6.77
CA SER A 21 4.45 1.01 -5.47
C SER A 21 4.07 -0.06 -4.44
N LEU A 22 4.74 -0.02 -3.29
CA LEU A 22 4.44 -0.84 -2.14
C LEU A 22 3.79 0.03 -1.07
N ALA A 23 2.82 -0.53 -0.34
CA ALA A 23 2.42 -0.05 0.98
C ALA A 23 2.13 -1.26 1.86
N THR A 24 2.74 -1.30 3.05
CA THR A 24 2.67 -2.46 3.94
C THR A 24 2.51 -2.01 5.38
N VAL A 25 1.80 -2.79 6.18
CA VAL A 25 1.74 -2.64 7.64
C VAL A 25 2.24 -3.91 8.28
N ALA A 26 3.06 -3.75 9.31
CA ALA A 26 3.54 -4.84 10.15
C ALA A 26 3.22 -4.55 11.61
N GLU A 27 2.59 -5.49 12.28
CA GLU A 27 2.43 -5.48 13.73
C GLU A 27 3.54 -6.33 14.35
N ALA A 28 4.34 -5.71 15.21
CA ALA A 28 5.49 -6.31 15.85
C ALA A 28 5.56 -5.87 17.31
N CYS A 29 5.55 -6.83 18.25
CA CYS A 29 5.66 -6.54 19.68
C CYS A 29 4.62 -5.53 20.20
N GLY A 30 3.41 -5.51 19.61
CA GLY A 30 2.34 -4.56 19.96
C GLY A 30 2.51 -3.17 19.37
N VAL A 31 3.47 -2.97 18.46
CA VAL A 31 3.67 -1.73 17.69
C VAL A 31 3.24 -1.97 16.26
N ARG A 32 2.41 -1.07 15.73
CA ARG A 32 1.94 -1.06 14.34
C ARG A 32 2.82 -0.13 13.51
N LEU A 33 3.73 -0.70 12.73
CA LEU A 33 4.58 0.04 11.78
C LEU A 33 3.94 0.12 10.41
N GLY A 34 3.79 1.34 9.90
CA GLY A 34 3.56 1.62 8.48
C GLY A 34 4.87 1.60 7.71
N ILE A 35 4.90 1.00 6.53
CA ILE A 35 6.07 0.92 5.66
C ILE A 35 5.65 1.36 4.26
N ASP A 36 6.28 2.41 3.76
CA ASP A 36 5.98 3.02 2.46
C ASP A 36 4.48 3.26 2.27
N LEU A 37 3.80 3.89 3.24
CA LEU A 37 2.35 4.12 3.19
C LEU A 37 1.93 5.15 2.12
N GLY A 38 2.08 4.78 0.86
CA GLY A 38 1.71 5.56 -0.30
C GLY A 38 1.50 4.68 -1.52
N ALA A 39 0.95 5.26 -2.57
CA ALA A 39 0.84 4.57 -3.84
C ALA A 39 1.06 5.51 -5.04
N SER A 40 1.55 4.95 -6.15
CA SER A 40 1.75 5.73 -7.38
C SER A 40 1.50 4.94 -8.65
N LEU A 41 1.31 5.67 -9.75
CA LEU A 41 1.28 5.18 -11.12
C LEU A 41 2.25 5.99 -11.97
N ALA A 42 2.86 5.35 -12.97
CA ALA A 42 3.61 6.08 -13.98
C ALA A 42 2.66 6.95 -14.83
N PRO A 43 2.97 8.23 -15.12
CA PRO A 43 2.12 9.09 -15.94
C PRO A 43 1.85 8.52 -17.34
N ARG A 44 2.80 7.75 -17.88
CA ARG A 44 2.62 6.94 -19.09
C ARG A 44 3.36 5.61 -18.97
N ARG A 45 2.79 4.56 -19.55
CA ARG A 45 3.42 3.24 -19.69
C ARG A 45 3.29 2.77 -21.13
N TYR A 46 4.42 2.41 -21.74
CA TYR A 46 4.50 2.13 -23.18
C TYR A 46 3.91 3.27 -24.04
N GLY A 47 4.06 4.52 -23.59
CA GLY A 47 3.51 5.70 -24.26
C GLY A 47 2.02 5.99 -24.02
N LEU A 48 1.29 5.09 -23.35
CA LEU A 48 -0.13 5.21 -23.06
C LEU A 48 -0.37 5.78 -21.65
N PRO A 49 -1.42 6.60 -21.42
CA PRO A 49 -1.81 7.01 -20.08
C PRO A 49 -2.32 5.81 -19.25
N PRO A 50 -2.42 5.95 -17.91
CA PRO A 50 -3.02 4.92 -17.07
C PRO A 50 -4.45 4.61 -17.48
N HIS A 51 -4.83 3.34 -17.38
CA HIS A 51 -6.22 2.95 -17.59
C HIS A 51 -7.09 3.41 -16.41
N GLU A 52 -8.38 3.65 -16.62
CA GLU A 52 -9.31 4.07 -15.55
C GLU A 52 -9.33 3.09 -14.36
N LEU A 53 -9.17 1.79 -14.64
CA LEU A 53 -9.08 0.76 -13.60
C LEU A 53 -7.80 0.88 -12.75
N GLU A 54 -6.68 1.33 -13.34
CA GLU A 54 -5.45 1.61 -12.60
C GLU A 54 -5.65 2.84 -11.71
N LEU A 55 -6.29 3.90 -12.21
CA LEU A 55 -6.62 5.09 -11.41
C LEU A 55 -7.50 4.75 -10.20
N LYS A 56 -8.54 3.92 -10.40
CA LYS A 56 -9.39 3.43 -9.30
C LYS A 56 -8.62 2.54 -8.31
N ALA A 57 -7.63 1.78 -8.80
CA ALA A 57 -6.77 0.98 -7.92
C ALA A 57 -5.84 1.87 -7.09
N LEU A 58 -5.30 2.93 -7.68
CA LEU A 58 -4.51 3.94 -7.00
C LEU A 58 -5.31 4.66 -5.91
N GLU A 59 -6.54 5.10 -6.21
CA GLU A 59 -7.43 5.74 -5.23
C GLU A 59 -7.66 4.83 -4.01
N ARG A 60 -8.09 3.58 -4.22
CA ARG A 60 -8.28 2.60 -3.13
C ARG A 60 -7.01 2.32 -2.34
N ALA A 61 -5.85 2.30 -3.01
CA ALA A 61 -4.56 2.09 -2.35
C ALA A 61 -4.19 3.28 -1.46
N LEU A 62 -4.40 4.50 -1.95
CA LEU A 62 -4.14 5.74 -1.20
C LEU A 62 -5.10 5.90 -0.03
N GLU A 63 -6.37 5.55 -0.18
CA GLU A 63 -7.36 5.54 0.92
C GLU A 63 -6.90 4.60 2.05
N ARG A 64 -6.55 3.36 1.71
CA ARG A 64 -6.04 2.37 2.70
C ARG A 64 -4.73 2.83 3.34
N ALA A 65 -3.83 3.43 2.57
CA ALA A 65 -2.59 3.96 3.10
C ALA A 65 -2.86 5.12 4.07
N ALA A 66 -3.78 6.02 3.75
CA ALA A 66 -4.16 7.14 4.60
C ALA A 66 -4.79 6.69 5.92
N GLU A 67 -5.66 5.68 5.89
CA GLU A 67 -6.21 5.03 7.09
C GLU A 67 -5.08 4.49 7.99
N GLU A 68 -4.09 3.83 7.40
CA GLU A 68 -2.98 3.23 8.14
C GLU A 68 -1.98 4.27 8.65
N VAL A 69 -1.79 5.39 7.94
CA VAL A 69 -1.00 6.53 8.45
C VAL A 69 -1.60 7.06 9.76
N GLN A 70 -2.93 7.07 9.89
CA GLN A 70 -3.59 7.50 11.14
C GLN A 70 -3.55 6.45 12.24
N ALA A 71 -3.50 5.16 11.89
CA ALA A 71 -3.56 4.04 12.83
C ALA A 71 -2.19 3.53 13.29
N SER A 72 -1.12 3.82 12.54
CA SER A 72 0.24 3.38 12.82
C SER A 72 0.88 4.19 13.96
N ASP A 73 1.60 3.50 14.83
CA ASP A 73 2.39 4.12 15.90
C ASP A 73 3.66 4.80 15.34
N ALA A 74 4.16 4.31 14.20
CA ALA A 74 5.28 4.88 13.45
C ALA A 74 5.15 4.58 11.95
N ILE A 75 5.65 5.49 11.10
CA ILE A 75 5.67 5.39 9.63
C ILE A 75 7.05 5.73 9.06
#